data_AF-A0A372GPN5-F1
#
_entry.id   AF-A0A372GPN5-F1
#
_cell.length_a   1.000
_cell.length_b   1.000
_cell.length_c   1.000
_cell.angle_alpha   90.00
_cell.angle_beta   90.00
_cell.angle_gamma   90.00
#
_symmetry.space_group_name_H-M   'P 1'
#
loop_
_entity.id
_entity.type
_entity.pdbx_description
1 polymer ?
#
loop_
_entity_poly.entity_id
_entity_poly.type
_entity_poly.pdbx_seq_one_letter_code
_entity_poly.pdbx_strand_id
1 'polypeptide(L)'
;MAHGLLLPLLAGSIFLTVNPSAASAATADPKAGDPCKAADLGKRYPFVKSAVTEPTITHFKGYYITDGSTGSQSVTMSTQTVITVEVGNSSQISSGFSIGTLFKVEAFVSRTVRKATATTNAESQTITWNFLKPGYYGLYQGTNKVTGVYGSLNCGRVDLGGGRYTTRWIERPGGTYTTFSTIEEGAVRCEDKVPANSIMSKAQKVLGCTGTPAQAAPRPPAPKPPTNQTAAQPPGFTCLAGYYRIATPDRLLFWWNANGTDEFRLHSWANNARVQWQVCQGPTTNGMVEHVFLTRQSKKCLTLRASDAPTESAPFYEEKCRTVDDGQRFYVYDDVPGTNLVGIQNKMTGFMIGQERVTDNETMRQYSLGKPDGTGTYVLEPVP
;
A
#
# COMPACT_ATOMS: atom_id res chain seq x y z
N MET A 1 -19.32 -72.02 62.90
CA MET A 1 -17.93 -71.55 63.01
C MET A 1 -17.37 -71.33 61.61
N ALA A 2 -17.19 -70.09 61.20
CA ALA A 2 -16.43 -69.61 60.03
C ALA A 2 -16.44 -68.07 60.14
N HIS A 3 -15.45 -67.45 60.79
CA HIS A 3 -14.29 -66.81 60.16
C HIS A 3 -14.68 -65.78 59.09
N GLY A 4 -14.99 -64.56 59.55
CA GLY A 4 -15.06 -63.35 58.73
C GLY A 4 -13.70 -62.67 58.68
N LEU A 5 -13.19 -62.53 57.45
CA LEU A 5 -11.91 -61.95 57.07
C LEU A 5 -11.94 -60.40 57.18
N LEU A 6 -10.93 -59.80 57.81
CA LEU A 6 -10.64 -58.36 57.73
C LEU A 6 -9.99 -58.02 56.38
N LEU A 7 -10.37 -56.88 55.78
CA LEU A 7 -9.56 -56.17 54.78
C LEU A 7 -9.46 -54.67 55.12
N PRO A 8 -8.29 -54.02 54.93
CA PRO A 8 -8.03 -52.65 55.36
C PRO A 8 -8.39 -51.59 54.30
N LEU A 9 -8.71 -50.38 54.77
CA LEU A 9 -8.87 -49.17 53.97
C LEU A 9 -7.52 -48.69 53.41
N LEU A 10 -7.44 -48.50 52.09
CA LEU A 10 -6.35 -47.81 51.40
C LEU A 10 -6.76 -46.36 51.10
N ALA A 11 -5.99 -45.41 51.61
CA ALA A 11 -6.07 -43.99 51.27
C ALA A 11 -5.40 -43.72 49.92
N GLY A 12 -6.17 -43.23 48.95
CA GLY A 12 -5.65 -42.82 47.64
C GLY A 12 -5.22 -41.36 47.62
N SER A 13 -3.92 -41.10 47.44
CA SER A 13 -3.36 -39.76 47.18
C SER A 13 -3.49 -39.43 45.70
N ILE A 14 -4.21 -38.36 45.36
CA ILE A 14 -4.31 -37.81 44.00
C ILE A 14 -3.11 -36.86 43.79
N PHE A 15 -2.17 -37.24 42.93
CA PHE A 15 -1.13 -36.34 42.43
C PHE A 15 -1.69 -35.55 41.24
N LEU A 16 -1.90 -34.24 41.44
CA LEU A 16 -2.11 -33.28 40.36
C LEU A 16 -0.77 -33.01 39.67
N THR A 17 -0.56 -33.59 38.49
CA THR A 17 0.53 -33.21 37.60
C THR A 17 0.20 -31.85 36.97
N VAL A 18 0.88 -30.80 37.43
CA VAL A 18 0.88 -29.48 36.79
C VAL A 18 1.70 -29.60 35.52
N ASN A 19 1.05 -29.70 34.35
CA ASN A 19 1.73 -29.50 33.08
C ASN A 19 2.13 -28.03 33.00
N PRO A 20 3.42 -27.68 32.83
CA PRO A 20 3.79 -26.32 32.52
C PRO A 20 3.22 -25.99 31.13
N SER A 21 2.24 -25.09 31.10
CA SER A 21 1.81 -24.45 29.85
C SER A 21 3.05 -23.88 29.17
N ALA A 22 3.42 -24.48 28.05
CA ALA A 22 4.41 -23.92 27.16
C ALA A 22 3.98 -22.49 26.82
N ALA A 23 4.76 -21.52 27.31
CA ALA A 23 4.63 -20.15 26.86
C ALA A 23 4.76 -20.16 25.34
N SER A 24 3.70 -19.77 24.64
CA SER A 24 3.75 -19.58 23.18
C SER A 24 4.83 -18.56 22.91
N ALA A 25 5.97 -19.00 22.39
CA ALA A 25 7.00 -18.12 21.88
C ALA A 25 6.33 -17.17 20.88
N ALA A 26 6.45 -15.86 21.10
CA ALA A 26 6.04 -14.87 20.12
C ALA A 26 6.83 -15.19 18.84
N THR A 27 6.14 -15.64 17.79
CA THR A 27 6.76 -15.92 16.51
C THR A 27 7.38 -14.63 15.99
N ALA A 28 8.71 -14.63 15.87
CA ALA A 28 9.45 -13.56 15.22
C ALA A 28 8.91 -13.34 13.81
N ASP A 29 8.95 -12.07 13.38
CA ASP A 29 8.56 -11.68 12.03
C ASP A 29 9.29 -12.52 10.97
N PRO A 30 8.60 -13.03 9.93
CA PRO A 30 9.23 -13.81 8.88
C PRO A 30 10.23 -12.97 8.07
N LYS A 31 11.31 -13.59 7.62
CA LYS A 31 12.29 -12.99 6.70
C LYS A 31 12.27 -13.68 5.35
N ALA A 32 12.73 -12.98 4.32
CA ALA A 32 12.93 -13.59 3.01
C ALA A 32 13.87 -14.79 3.12
N GLY A 33 13.49 -15.92 2.52
CA GLY A 33 14.20 -17.19 2.58
C GLY A 33 13.90 -18.05 3.82
N ASP A 34 13.17 -17.55 4.82
CA ASP A 34 12.73 -18.38 5.94
C ASP A 34 11.70 -19.43 5.47
N PRO A 35 11.68 -20.63 6.06
CA PRO A 35 10.63 -21.61 5.77
C PRO A 35 9.26 -21.04 6.19
N CYS A 36 8.24 -21.29 5.37
CA CYS A 36 6.86 -20.94 5.68
C CYS A 36 5.96 -22.18 5.66
N LYS A 37 4.86 -22.17 6.41
CA LYS A 37 3.96 -23.33 6.50
C LYS A 37 2.96 -23.32 5.35
N ALA A 38 2.38 -24.48 5.04
CA ALA A 38 1.31 -24.58 4.05
C ALA A 38 0.12 -23.66 4.38
N ALA A 39 -0.18 -23.47 5.67
CA ALA A 39 -1.23 -22.54 6.14
C ALA A 39 -0.89 -21.06 5.90
N ASP A 40 0.33 -20.73 5.48
CA ASP A 40 0.76 -19.38 5.16
C ASP A 40 0.77 -19.11 3.65
N LEU A 41 0.52 -20.13 2.81
CA LEU A 41 0.36 -19.96 1.37
C LEU A 41 -0.76 -18.95 1.08
N GLY A 42 -0.49 -18.02 0.17
CA GLY A 42 -1.40 -16.92 -0.14
C GLY A 42 -1.41 -15.77 0.89
N LYS A 43 -0.79 -15.93 2.07
CA LYS A 43 -0.64 -14.81 3.02
C LYS A 43 0.48 -13.87 2.58
N ARG A 44 0.23 -12.57 2.78
CA ARG A 44 1.21 -11.51 2.59
C ARG A 44 1.62 -10.91 3.93
N TYR A 45 2.91 -10.68 4.08
CA TYR A 45 3.48 -10.09 5.28
C TYR A 45 4.22 -8.79 4.94
N PRO A 46 3.80 -7.63 5.44
CA PRO A 46 4.45 -6.36 5.13
C PRO A 46 5.76 -6.20 5.90
N PHE A 47 6.74 -5.56 5.29
CA PHE A 47 7.94 -5.10 5.99
C PHE A 47 8.41 -3.75 5.44
N VAL A 48 9.04 -2.94 6.30
CA VAL A 48 9.55 -1.62 5.93
C VAL A 48 10.98 -1.75 5.43
N LYS A 49 11.24 -1.19 4.24
CA LYS A 49 12.59 -1.18 3.64
C LYS A 49 13.35 0.09 3.99
N SER A 50 12.66 1.22 3.94
CA SER A 50 13.24 2.53 4.21
C SER A 50 12.19 3.48 4.75
N ALA A 51 12.65 4.42 5.58
CA ALA A 51 11.84 5.52 6.09
C ALA A 51 12.70 6.80 6.12
N VAL A 52 12.13 7.90 5.64
CA VAL A 52 12.68 9.26 5.76
C VAL A 52 11.70 10.06 6.59
N THR A 53 12.21 10.75 7.61
CA THR A 53 11.40 11.56 8.53
C THR A 53 11.79 13.03 8.38
N GLU A 54 10.81 13.88 8.07
CA GLU A 54 11.03 15.31 7.84
C GLU A 54 10.03 16.18 8.63
N PRO A 55 10.49 17.17 9.40
CA PRO A 55 9.60 18.11 10.07
C PRO A 55 8.86 18.98 9.04
N THR A 56 7.53 18.98 9.12
CA THR A 56 6.64 19.70 8.21
C THR A 56 5.70 20.61 8.99
N ILE A 57 5.55 21.85 8.54
CA ILE A 57 4.64 22.85 9.12
C ILE A 57 3.30 22.77 8.37
N THR A 58 2.22 22.51 9.09
CA THR A 58 0.87 22.41 8.53
C THR A 58 0.16 23.75 8.57
N HIS A 59 0.28 24.49 9.67
CA HIS A 59 -0.23 25.85 9.82
C HIS A 59 0.84 26.77 10.40
N PHE A 60 0.85 28.03 9.96
CA PHE A 60 1.86 29.00 10.39
C PHE A 60 1.33 30.43 10.42
N LYS A 61 1.84 31.24 11.37
CA LYS A 61 1.74 32.69 11.33
C LYS A 61 2.91 33.35 12.06
N GLY A 62 3.56 34.28 11.39
CA GLY A 62 4.44 35.25 12.06
C GLY A 62 3.59 36.28 12.81
N TYR A 63 3.91 36.52 14.08
CA TYR A 63 3.14 37.39 14.96
C TYR A 63 4.06 38.19 15.87
N TYR A 64 3.91 39.51 15.86
CA TYR A 64 4.76 40.43 16.62
C TYR A 64 4.03 40.89 17.89
N ILE A 65 4.66 40.70 19.04
CA ILE A 65 4.16 41.16 20.34
C ILE A 65 4.97 42.39 20.76
N THR A 66 4.29 43.53 20.86
CA THR A 66 4.89 44.78 21.36
C THR A 66 4.95 44.78 22.89
N ASP A 67 5.87 45.55 23.45
CA ASP A 67 5.92 45.79 24.89
C ASP A 67 4.59 46.37 25.37
N GLY A 68 4.08 45.88 26.51
CA GLY A 68 2.75 46.22 27.03
C GLY A 68 1.54 45.49 26.40
N SER A 69 1.73 44.66 25.37
CA SER A 69 0.66 43.84 24.75
C SER A 69 0.71 42.35 25.13
N THR A 70 1.55 42.01 26.12
CA THR A 70 1.69 40.66 26.69
C THR A 70 0.40 40.20 27.35
N GLY A 71 0.07 38.92 27.21
CA GLY A 71 -1.18 38.34 27.70
C GLY A 71 -1.77 37.32 26.73
N SER A 72 -3.01 36.93 26.98
CA SER A 72 -3.74 35.97 26.16
C SER A 72 -4.20 36.61 24.85
N GLN A 73 -3.79 36.03 23.72
CA GLN A 73 -4.13 36.50 22.38
C GLN A 73 -4.62 35.32 21.53
N SER A 74 -5.75 35.50 20.86
CA SER A 74 -6.25 34.51 19.90
C SER A 74 -5.71 34.84 18.52
N VAL A 75 -4.95 33.90 17.95
CA VAL A 75 -4.24 34.11 16.68
C VAL A 75 -4.68 33.07 15.67
N THR A 76 -5.29 33.53 14.58
CA THR A 76 -5.64 32.69 13.43
C THR A 76 -4.43 32.46 12.54
N MET A 77 -4.03 31.20 12.37
CA MET A 77 -2.93 30.73 11.55
C MET A 77 -3.45 30.20 10.21
N SER A 78 -2.71 30.45 9.13
CA SER A 78 -3.07 29.95 7.81
C SER A 78 -2.42 28.61 7.52
N THR A 79 -3.13 27.79 6.76
CA THR A 79 -2.64 26.51 6.24
C THR A 79 -1.46 26.76 5.30
N GLN A 80 -0.38 26.04 5.54
CA GLN A 80 0.83 26.04 4.72
C GLN A 80 0.93 24.77 3.89
N THR A 81 0.65 23.62 4.49
CA THR A 81 0.79 22.32 3.83
C THR A 81 -0.22 21.34 4.38
N VAL A 82 -0.94 20.69 3.47
CA VAL A 82 -1.84 19.58 3.79
C VAL A 82 -1.09 18.27 3.63
N ILE A 83 -1.14 17.40 4.64
CA ILE A 83 -0.50 16.09 4.68
C ILE A 83 -1.59 15.03 4.85
N THR A 84 -1.50 13.95 4.07
CA THR A 84 -2.43 12.82 4.08
C THR A 84 -1.68 11.52 4.38
N VAL A 85 -2.30 10.63 5.16
CA VAL A 85 -1.80 9.25 5.35
C VAL A 85 -2.18 8.38 4.15
N GLU A 86 -1.19 7.72 3.55
CA GLU A 86 -1.34 6.91 2.35
C GLU A 86 -0.43 5.67 2.41
N VAL A 87 -0.92 4.52 1.94
CA VAL A 87 -0.12 3.30 1.71
C VAL A 87 -0.36 2.83 0.27
N GLY A 88 0.73 2.69 -0.48
CA GLY A 88 0.66 2.64 -1.94
C GLY A 88 0.09 3.96 -2.48
N ASN A 89 -0.88 3.86 -3.38
CA ASN A 89 -1.64 5.02 -3.85
C ASN A 89 -2.99 5.16 -3.10
N SER A 90 -3.24 4.38 -2.05
CA SER A 90 -4.53 4.38 -1.35
C SER A 90 -4.52 5.28 -0.13
N SER A 91 -5.45 6.23 -0.12
CA SER A 91 -5.83 7.03 1.05
C SER A 91 -6.91 6.34 1.89
N GLN A 92 -7.46 5.20 1.46
CA GLN A 92 -8.45 4.42 2.21
C GLN A 92 -7.76 3.29 2.99
N ILE A 93 -7.45 3.54 4.25
CA ILE A 93 -6.78 2.55 5.11
C ILE A 93 -7.83 1.73 5.85
N SER A 94 -8.27 0.65 5.22
CA SER A 94 -9.26 -0.28 5.78
C SER A 94 -8.78 -1.74 5.84
N SER A 95 -7.64 -2.06 5.21
CA SER A 95 -7.12 -3.43 5.15
C SER A 95 -6.07 -3.72 6.23
N GLY A 96 -6.05 -4.96 6.73
CA GLY A 96 -5.11 -5.40 7.76
C GLY A 96 -3.64 -5.29 7.35
N PHE A 97 -3.33 -5.31 6.04
CA PHE A 97 -1.96 -5.16 5.54
C PHE A 97 -1.47 -3.72 5.52
N SER A 98 -2.32 -2.76 5.10
CA SER A 98 -1.97 -1.34 5.17
C SER A 98 -1.78 -0.91 6.63
N ILE A 99 -2.68 -1.37 7.51
CA ILE A 99 -2.55 -1.17 8.95
C ILE A 99 -1.27 -1.83 9.48
N GLY A 100 -1.03 -3.11 9.11
CA GLY A 100 0.17 -3.85 9.48
C GLY A 100 1.46 -3.16 9.02
N THR A 101 1.46 -2.60 7.81
CA THR A 101 2.58 -1.81 7.27
C THR A 101 2.85 -0.60 8.15
N LEU A 102 1.82 0.19 8.48
CA LEU A 102 1.98 1.37 9.34
C LEU A 102 2.39 1.04 10.78
N PHE A 103 1.98 -0.12 11.31
CA PHE A 103 2.53 -0.64 12.57
C PHE A 103 4.04 -0.94 12.47
N LYS A 104 4.49 -1.50 11.35
CA LYS A 104 5.93 -1.71 11.11
C LYS A 104 6.67 -0.40 10.89
N VAL A 105 6.04 0.60 10.28
CA VAL A 105 6.62 1.95 10.18
C VAL A 105 6.81 2.56 11.56
N GLU A 106 5.79 2.53 12.43
CA GLU A 106 5.87 3.00 13.82
C GLU A 106 7.05 2.38 14.56
N ALA A 107 7.20 1.06 14.47
CA ALA A 107 8.32 0.35 15.07
C ALA A 107 9.66 0.75 14.42
N PHE A 108 9.70 0.88 13.09
CA PHE A 108 10.92 1.21 12.35
C PHE A 108 11.45 2.60 12.67
N VAL A 109 10.58 3.61 12.75
CA VAL A 109 10.97 4.98 13.10
C VAL A 109 10.96 5.25 14.61
N SER A 110 10.58 4.25 15.43
CA SER A 110 10.45 4.35 16.89
C SER A 110 9.61 5.55 17.33
N ARG A 111 8.50 5.82 16.63
CA ARG A 111 7.61 6.95 16.86
C ARG A 111 6.18 6.58 16.53
N THR A 112 5.25 7.03 17.35
CA THR A 112 3.81 6.89 17.08
C THR A 112 3.44 7.58 15.78
N VAL A 113 2.89 6.84 14.84
CA VAL A 113 2.41 7.37 13.55
C VAL A 113 0.90 7.21 13.45
N ARG A 114 0.28 7.98 12.55
CA ARG A 114 -1.13 7.81 12.23
C ARG A 114 -1.33 6.52 11.44
N LYS A 115 -2.19 5.64 11.95
CA LYS A 115 -2.50 4.29 11.39
C LYS A 115 -3.84 4.22 10.66
N ALA A 116 -4.61 5.30 10.69
CA ALA A 116 -5.86 5.45 9.98
C ALA A 116 -5.76 6.61 9.00
N THR A 117 -6.64 6.63 8.01
CA THR A 117 -6.80 7.77 7.11
C THR A 117 -6.98 9.04 7.92
N ALA A 118 -6.02 9.94 7.81
CA ALA A 118 -6.05 11.24 8.45
C ALA A 118 -5.41 12.24 7.49
N THR A 119 -6.05 13.39 7.36
CA THR A 119 -5.54 14.53 6.62
C THR A 119 -5.47 15.72 7.56
N THR A 120 -4.43 16.54 7.45
CA THR A 120 -4.35 17.80 8.19
C THR A 120 -5.34 18.80 7.56
N ASN A 121 -6.09 19.56 8.37
CA ASN A 121 -7.12 20.47 7.85
C ASN A 121 -6.54 21.49 6.84
N ALA A 122 -7.34 21.83 5.82
CA ALA A 122 -7.02 22.88 4.86
C ALA A 122 -7.49 24.28 5.31
N GLU A 123 -8.37 24.35 6.33
CA GLU A 123 -8.88 25.60 6.89
C GLU A 123 -7.93 26.23 7.90
N SER A 124 -7.96 27.55 7.99
CA SER A 124 -7.21 28.29 9.00
C SER A 124 -7.69 27.93 10.42
N GLN A 125 -6.76 27.82 11.36
CA GLN A 125 -7.04 27.46 12.74
C GLN A 125 -6.76 28.64 13.67
N THR A 126 -7.62 28.85 14.66
CA THR A 126 -7.43 29.88 15.69
C THR A 126 -7.03 29.22 16.99
N ILE A 127 -5.86 29.59 17.50
CA ILE A 127 -5.32 29.09 18.77
C ILE A 127 -5.09 30.28 19.70
N THR A 128 -5.45 30.12 20.97
CA THR A 128 -5.21 31.11 22.01
C THR A 128 -3.85 30.87 22.66
N TRP A 129 -2.98 31.88 22.64
CA TRP A 129 -1.62 31.84 23.16
C TRP A 129 -1.45 32.87 24.27
N ASN A 130 -0.72 32.51 25.33
CA ASN A 130 -0.34 33.47 26.37
C ASN A 130 1.12 33.90 26.20
N PHE A 131 1.32 35.16 25.78
CA PHE A 131 2.66 35.71 25.54
C PHE A 131 3.19 36.42 26.78
N LEU A 132 4.28 35.89 27.34
CA LEU A 132 4.91 36.44 28.56
C LEU A 132 6.01 37.47 28.28
N LYS A 133 6.47 37.58 27.03
CA LYS A 133 7.55 38.47 26.62
C LYS A 133 7.25 39.12 25.27
N PRO A 134 7.63 40.38 25.04
CA PRO A 134 7.59 40.96 23.71
C PRO A 134 8.59 40.26 22.77
N GLY A 135 8.34 40.35 21.46
CA GLY A 135 9.18 39.77 20.43
C GLY A 135 8.43 39.29 19.19
N TYR A 136 9.17 38.83 18.18
CA TYR A 136 8.61 38.24 16.98
C TYR A 136 8.53 36.73 17.10
N TYR A 137 7.31 36.20 17.08
CA TYR A 137 7.01 34.78 17.24
C TYR A 137 6.54 34.17 15.93
N GLY A 138 7.01 32.96 15.64
CA GLY A 138 6.43 32.06 14.66
C GLY A 138 5.52 31.09 15.40
N LEU A 139 4.21 31.30 15.30
CA LEU A 139 3.21 30.35 15.77
C LEU A 139 3.06 29.26 14.72
N TYR A 140 3.14 28.01 15.14
CA TYR A 140 3.11 26.88 14.23
C TYR A 140 2.30 25.71 14.77
N GLN A 141 1.73 24.98 13.83
CA GLN A 141 1.27 23.62 14.01
C GLN A 141 2.02 22.80 12.98
N GLY A 142 2.57 21.65 13.38
CA GLY A 142 3.38 20.83 12.51
C GLY A 142 3.43 19.39 12.95
N THR A 143 4.06 18.55 12.15
CA THR A 143 4.25 17.13 12.45
C THR A 143 5.49 16.62 11.73
N ASN A 144 5.99 15.45 12.11
CA ASN A 144 7.02 14.78 11.36
C ASN A 144 6.35 13.95 10.27
N LYS A 145 6.52 14.36 9.01
CA LYS A 145 6.11 13.58 7.85
C LYS A 145 7.08 12.42 7.68
N VAL A 146 6.55 11.21 7.57
CA VAL A 146 7.32 9.99 7.35
C VAL A 146 6.96 9.43 5.99
N THR A 147 7.93 9.35 5.09
CA THR A 147 7.77 8.73 3.77
C THR A 147 8.71 7.55 3.62
N GLY A 148 8.36 6.57 2.82
CA GLY A 148 9.23 5.41 2.66
C GLY A 148 8.75 4.39 1.65
N VAL A 149 9.46 3.26 1.62
CA VAL A 149 9.15 2.12 0.77
C VAL A 149 8.92 0.90 1.66
N TYR A 150 7.87 0.13 1.36
CA TYR A 150 7.61 -1.16 1.98
C TYR A 150 7.79 -2.29 0.96
N GLY A 151 8.08 -3.48 1.45
CA GLY A 151 8.03 -4.73 0.70
C GLY A 151 6.92 -5.64 1.20
N SER A 152 6.69 -6.72 0.47
CA SER A 152 5.76 -7.78 0.88
C SER A 152 6.46 -9.12 0.80
N LEU A 153 6.43 -9.90 1.87
CA LEU A 153 6.80 -11.31 1.81
C LEU A 153 5.55 -12.13 1.52
N ASN A 154 5.65 -13.03 0.55
CA ASN A 154 4.59 -14.00 0.26
C ASN A 154 5.16 -15.40 0.45
N CYS A 155 4.43 -16.27 1.15
CA CYS A 155 4.81 -17.67 1.24
C CYS A 155 4.57 -18.33 -0.12
N GLY A 156 5.64 -18.84 -0.73
CA GLY A 156 5.57 -19.51 -2.02
C GLY A 156 6.50 -20.72 -2.06
N ARG A 157 6.35 -21.53 -3.11
CA ARG A 157 7.14 -22.74 -3.32
C ARG A 157 8.40 -22.42 -4.12
N VAL A 158 9.55 -22.88 -3.63
CA VAL A 158 10.87 -22.70 -4.22
C VAL A 158 11.38 -24.07 -4.65
N ASP A 159 11.83 -24.17 -5.91
CA ASP A 159 12.45 -25.36 -6.47
C ASP A 159 13.86 -25.54 -5.87
N LEU A 160 14.16 -26.74 -5.39
CA LEU A 160 15.47 -27.11 -4.85
C LEU A 160 16.30 -27.94 -5.84
N GLY A 161 15.77 -28.18 -7.05
CA GLY A 161 16.34 -29.06 -8.05
C GLY A 161 15.93 -30.53 -7.85
N GLY A 162 15.99 -31.31 -8.94
CA GLY A 162 15.68 -32.74 -8.92
C GLY A 162 14.22 -33.07 -8.60
N GLY A 163 13.28 -32.18 -8.94
CA GLY A 163 11.84 -32.35 -8.67
C GLY A 163 11.43 -32.13 -7.21
N ARG A 164 12.34 -31.65 -6.36
CA ARG A 164 12.09 -31.37 -4.95
C ARG A 164 11.76 -29.90 -4.75
N TYR A 165 10.81 -29.63 -3.87
CA TYR A 165 10.37 -28.28 -3.58
C TYR A 165 10.23 -28.04 -2.08
N THR A 166 10.35 -26.78 -1.67
CA THR A 166 10.10 -26.33 -0.30
C THR A 166 9.27 -25.06 -0.32
N THR A 167 8.54 -24.77 0.76
CA THR A 167 7.87 -23.48 0.95
C THR A 167 8.78 -22.51 1.68
N ARG A 168 8.90 -21.29 1.16
CA ARG A 168 9.74 -20.21 1.69
C ARG A 168 9.01 -18.87 1.60
N TRP A 169 9.31 -17.96 2.51
CA TRP A 169 8.93 -16.57 2.36
C TRP A 169 9.74 -15.93 1.23
N ILE A 170 9.06 -15.48 0.19
CA ILE A 170 9.67 -14.88 -0.99
C ILE A 170 9.35 -13.39 -0.96
N GLU A 171 10.36 -12.56 -1.11
CA GLU A 171 10.16 -11.13 -1.25
C GLU A 171 9.50 -10.79 -2.59
N ARG A 172 8.44 -10.00 -2.52
CA ARG A 172 7.70 -9.45 -3.64
C ARG A 172 7.81 -7.93 -3.64
N PRO A 173 7.68 -7.27 -4.82
CA PRO A 173 7.57 -5.83 -4.88
C PRO A 173 6.45 -5.32 -3.95
N GLY A 174 6.75 -4.27 -3.18
CA GLY A 174 5.77 -3.55 -2.39
C GLY A 174 5.45 -2.21 -3.04
N GLY A 175 5.31 -1.18 -2.23
CA GLY A 175 4.98 0.17 -2.68
C GLY A 175 5.59 1.25 -1.80
N THR A 176 5.13 2.47 -1.97
CA THR A 176 5.51 3.61 -1.13
C THR A 176 4.49 3.83 -0.02
N TYR A 177 4.85 4.57 1.02
CA TYR A 177 3.89 5.02 2.01
C TYR A 177 4.21 6.45 2.47
N THR A 178 3.18 7.15 2.92
CA THR A 178 3.28 8.43 3.61
C THR A 178 2.44 8.35 4.89
N THR A 179 3.02 8.69 6.02
CA THR A 179 2.30 8.89 7.28
C THR A 179 2.89 10.08 8.02
N PHE A 180 2.37 10.41 9.18
CA PHE A 180 2.89 11.47 10.00
C PHE A 180 2.75 11.14 11.49
N SER A 181 3.61 11.76 12.30
CA SER A 181 3.55 11.64 13.75
C SER A 181 2.36 12.43 14.33
N THR A 182 2.24 12.43 15.65
CA THR A 182 1.35 13.37 16.35
C THR A 182 1.60 14.80 15.89
N ILE A 183 0.51 15.56 15.76
CA ILE A 183 0.56 16.99 15.48
C ILE A 183 1.03 17.70 16.75
N GLU A 184 2.01 18.58 16.58
CA GLU A 184 2.59 19.42 17.62
C GLU A 184 2.28 20.88 17.33
N GLU A 185 1.85 21.61 18.37
CA GLU A 185 1.58 23.05 18.33
C GLU A 185 2.63 23.76 19.17
N GLY A 186 3.09 24.92 18.71
CA GLY A 186 4.11 25.67 19.43
C GLY A 186 4.27 27.10 18.94
N ALA A 187 5.07 27.84 19.70
CA ALA A 187 5.56 29.16 19.35
C ALA A 187 7.09 29.14 19.42
N VAL A 188 7.76 29.77 18.46
CA VAL A 188 9.21 29.89 18.46
C VAL A 188 9.63 31.30 18.07
N ARG A 189 10.66 31.84 18.71
CA ARG A 189 11.30 33.10 18.33
C ARG A 189 12.65 32.85 17.69
N CYS A 190 13.21 33.85 17.02
CA CYS A 190 14.55 33.73 16.43
C CYS A 190 15.64 33.54 17.48
N GLU A 191 15.45 34.02 18.71
CA GLU A 191 16.44 33.92 19.80
C GLU A 191 16.42 32.57 20.51
N ASP A 192 15.40 31.74 20.28
CA ASP A 192 15.25 30.46 20.96
C ASP A 192 16.23 29.42 20.37
N LYS A 193 16.95 28.70 21.25
CA LYS A 193 17.81 27.58 20.84
C LYS A 193 16.99 26.30 20.75
N VAL A 194 16.78 25.82 19.53
CA VAL A 194 15.93 24.64 19.28
C VAL A 194 16.74 23.49 18.67
N PRO A 195 16.37 22.22 18.92
CA PRO A 195 17.07 21.08 18.36
C PRO A 195 17.08 21.10 16.82
N ALA A 196 18.20 20.75 16.21
CA ALA A 196 18.29 20.57 14.77
C ALA A 196 17.31 19.48 14.30
N ASN A 197 16.69 19.68 13.13
CA ASN A 197 15.68 18.79 12.55
C ASN A 197 14.36 18.66 13.35
N SER A 198 14.10 19.57 14.29
CA SER A 198 12.80 19.68 14.96
C SER A 198 11.79 20.48 14.13
N ILE A 199 10.50 20.32 14.45
CA ILE A 199 9.41 21.15 13.92
C ILE A 199 9.66 22.64 14.28
N MET A 200 10.15 22.92 15.48
CA MET A 200 10.55 24.27 15.90
C MET A 200 11.65 24.87 15.01
N SER A 201 12.69 24.09 14.68
CA SER A 201 13.76 24.53 13.78
C SER A 201 13.21 24.83 12.38
N LYS A 202 12.28 24.01 11.89
CA LYS A 202 11.58 24.27 10.62
C LYS A 202 10.75 25.57 10.71
N ALA A 203 10.03 25.78 11.81
CA ALA A 203 9.23 26.99 12.03
C ALA A 203 10.10 28.25 12.09
N GLN A 204 11.28 28.21 12.73
CA GLN A 204 12.26 29.32 12.71
C GLN A 204 12.73 29.65 11.29
N LYS A 205 13.02 28.63 10.47
CA LYS A 205 13.40 28.84 9.06
C LYS A 205 12.26 29.48 8.27
N VAL A 206 11.01 29.06 8.49
CA VAL A 206 9.82 29.67 7.85
C VAL A 206 9.60 31.10 8.34
N LEU A 207 9.90 31.40 9.61
CA LEU A 207 9.85 32.75 10.18
C LEU A 207 10.91 33.69 9.58
N GLY A 208 11.88 33.16 8.83
CA GLY A 208 12.99 33.94 8.28
C GLY A 208 14.14 34.15 9.26
N CYS A 209 14.20 33.37 10.35
CA CYS A 209 15.32 33.35 11.29
C CYS A 209 16.50 32.57 10.68
N THR A 210 17.06 33.10 9.60
CA THR A 210 18.36 32.72 9.06
C THR A 210 19.27 33.91 9.32
N GLY A 211 20.50 33.71 9.80
CA GLY A 211 21.46 34.79 10.04
C GLY A 211 21.92 35.54 8.78
N THR A 212 21.07 35.74 7.77
CA THR A 212 21.30 36.53 6.55
C THR A 212 19.95 36.83 5.87
N PRO A 213 19.74 38.03 5.25
CA PRO A 213 18.44 38.46 4.74
C PRO A 213 17.97 37.64 3.52
N ALA A 214 16.67 37.42 3.43
CA ALA A 214 16.02 36.65 2.38
C ALA A 214 16.12 37.30 0.99
N GLN A 215 16.55 36.54 -0.01
CA GLN A 215 16.46 36.87 -1.43
C GLN A 215 15.19 36.23 -2.02
N ALA A 216 14.39 37.02 -2.74
CA ALA A 216 13.12 36.57 -3.31
C ALA A 216 13.32 35.45 -4.36
N ALA A 217 12.51 34.39 -4.27
CA ALA A 217 12.56 33.25 -5.20
C ALA A 217 11.81 33.55 -6.53
N PRO A 218 12.36 33.15 -7.69
CA PRO A 218 11.64 33.19 -8.97
C PRO A 218 10.57 32.09 -9.11
N ARG A 219 9.50 32.41 -9.84
CA ARG A 219 8.33 31.56 -10.12
C ARG A 219 8.65 30.48 -11.17
N PRO A 220 8.21 29.22 -10.99
CA PRO A 220 8.41 28.18 -12.01
C PRO A 220 7.46 28.33 -13.23
N PRO A 221 7.89 27.97 -14.45
CA PRO A 221 7.04 28.00 -15.63
C PRO A 221 6.10 26.78 -15.71
N ALA A 222 4.95 26.99 -16.37
CA ALA A 222 3.88 26.01 -16.52
C ALA A 222 4.25 24.85 -17.47
N PRO A 223 3.75 23.62 -17.23
CA PRO A 223 3.96 22.48 -18.12
C PRO A 223 3.06 22.55 -19.37
N LYS A 224 3.63 22.20 -20.52
CA LYS A 224 2.90 22.01 -21.80
C LYS A 224 2.28 20.60 -21.88
N PRO A 225 1.15 20.41 -22.60
CA PRO A 225 0.48 19.13 -22.73
C PRO A 225 1.14 18.20 -23.77
N PRO A 226 1.04 16.87 -23.63
CA PRO A 226 1.58 15.94 -24.61
C PRO A 226 0.63 15.71 -25.80
N THR A 227 1.24 15.60 -26.97
CA THR A 227 0.64 15.40 -28.29
C THR A 227 0.22 13.94 -28.52
N ASN A 228 -0.93 13.77 -29.19
CA ASN A 228 -1.48 12.50 -29.67
C ASN A 228 -0.49 11.69 -30.52
N GLN A 229 -0.34 10.39 -30.20
CA GLN A 229 0.12 9.38 -31.16
C GLN A 229 -0.76 8.13 -31.09
N THR A 230 -1.33 7.78 -32.23
CA THR A 230 -2.03 6.54 -32.56
C THR A 230 -1.04 5.42 -32.84
N ALA A 231 -1.09 4.32 -32.08
CA ALA A 231 -0.69 2.99 -32.52
C ALA A 231 -1.28 1.91 -31.60
N ALA A 232 -1.76 0.81 -32.19
CA ALA A 232 -2.46 -0.30 -31.54
C ALA A 232 -1.55 -1.23 -30.68
N GLN A 233 -0.34 -0.77 -30.34
CA GLN A 233 0.62 -1.49 -29.49
C GLN A 233 1.46 -0.44 -28.74
N PRO A 234 1.61 -0.54 -27.41
CA PRO A 234 2.45 0.40 -26.67
C PRO A 234 3.92 0.26 -27.10
N PRO A 235 4.65 1.36 -27.40
CA PRO A 235 6.08 1.33 -27.68
C PRO A 235 6.85 0.65 -26.54
N GLY A 236 7.79 -0.22 -26.90
CA GLY A 236 8.60 -0.98 -25.93
C GLY A 236 7.96 -2.30 -25.47
N PHE A 237 6.81 -2.69 -26.01
CA PHE A 237 6.19 -4.01 -25.78
C PHE A 237 6.23 -4.86 -27.05
N THR A 238 6.51 -6.15 -26.91
CA THR A 238 6.46 -7.17 -27.97
C THR A 238 5.39 -8.20 -27.62
N CYS A 239 4.42 -8.37 -28.51
CA CYS A 239 3.32 -9.31 -28.29
C CYS A 239 3.74 -10.76 -28.51
N LEU A 240 3.34 -11.62 -27.60
CA LEU A 240 3.48 -13.07 -27.73
C LEU A 240 2.71 -13.56 -28.95
N ALA A 241 3.18 -14.64 -29.55
CA ALA A 241 2.51 -15.27 -30.67
C ALA A 241 1.13 -15.81 -30.24
N GLY A 242 0.14 -15.66 -31.13
CA GLY A 242 -1.22 -16.15 -30.91
C GLY A 242 -2.06 -15.28 -29.99
N TYR A 243 -3.15 -15.87 -29.50
CA TYR A 243 -4.06 -15.27 -28.53
C TYR A 243 -4.10 -16.13 -27.29
N TYR A 244 -4.48 -15.54 -26.17
CA TYR A 244 -4.51 -16.16 -24.87
C TYR A 244 -5.90 -16.05 -24.26
N ARG A 245 -6.19 -16.93 -23.31
CA ARG A 245 -7.32 -16.81 -22.38
C ARG A 245 -6.77 -16.58 -20.99
N ILE A 246 -7.42 -15.67 -20.27
CA ILE A 246 -7.26 -15.50 -18.83
C ILE A 246 -8.51 -16.11 -18.20
N ALA A 247 -8.36 -17.11 -17.35
CA ALA A 247 -9.49 -17.89 -16.86
C ALA A 247 -9.34 -18.25 -15.37
N THR A 248 -10.44 -18.34 -14.65
CA THR A 248 -10.53 -19.24 -13.49
C THR A 248 -10.81 -20.66 -13.99
N PRO A 249 -10.73 -21.70 -13.15
CA PRO A 249 -11.07 -23.07 -13.58
C PRO A 249 -12.43 -23.19 -14.29
N ASP A 250 -13.40 -22.35 -13.90
CA ASP A 250 -14.78 -22.47 -14.40
C ASP A 250 -15.24 -21.29 -15.27
N ARG A 251 -14.48 -20.19 -15.39
CA ARG A 251 -14.93 -18.92 -16.03
C ARG A 251 -13.81 -18.20 -16.76
N LEU A 252 -14.14 -17.47 -17.82
CA LEU A 252 -13.22 -16.66 -18.63
C LEU A 252 -13.28 -15.19 -18.24
N LEU A 253 -12.14 -14.52 -18.32
CA LEU A 253 -12.09 -13.08 -18.35
C LEU A 253 -12.63 -12.59 -19.70
N PHE A 254 -13.71 -11.82 -19.61
CA PHE A 254 -14.51 -11.36 -20.73
C PHE A 254 -14.66 -9.84 -20.67
N TRP A 255 -14.74 -9.24 -21.84
CA TRP A 255 -15.04 -7.83 -21.98
C TRP A 255 -16.32 -7.69 -22.79
N TRP A 256 -17.30 -7.02 -22.18
CA TRP A 256 -18.65 -6.67 -22.66
C TRP A 256 -19.73 -7.07 -21.65
N ASN A 257 -20.75 -6.25 -21.52
CA ASN A 257 -22.02 -6.65 -20.92
C ASN A 257 -23.18 -6.00 -21.67
N ALA A 258 -24.38 -6.56 -21.50
CA ALA A 258 -25.60 -6.02 -22.11
C ALA A 258 -25.92 -4.58 -21.64
N ASN A 259 -25.36 -4.18 -20.49
CA ASN A 259 -25.58 -2.87 -19.87
C ASN A 259 -24.66 -1.76 -20.42
N GLY A 260 -23.76 -2.08 -21.35
CA GLY A 260 -22.91 -1.11 -22.05
C GLY A 260 -21.75 -0.54 -21.25
N THR A 261 -21.35 -1.16 -20.13
CA THR A 261 -20.17 -0.73 -19.37
C THR A 261 -18.90 -1.32 -19.96
N ASP A 262 -17.83 -0.54 -20.03
CA ASP A 262 -16.50 -1.00 -20.49
C ASP A 262 -15.75 -1.84 -19.42
N GLU A 263 -16.43 -2.37 -18.41
CA GLU A 263 -15.81 -3.14 -17.33
C GLU A 263 -15.45 -4.57 -17.77
N PHE A 264 -14.32 -5.06 -17.30
CA PHE A 264 -13.97 -6.47 -17.45
C PHE A 264 -14.67 -7.34 -16.40
N ARG A 265 -15.13 -8.50 -16.84
CA ARG A 265 -15.97 -9.39 -16.03
C ARG A 265 -15.60 -10.85 -16.23
N LEU A 266 -15.97 -11.69 -15.28
CA LEU A 266 -16.02 -13.13 -15.50
C LEU A 266 -17.24 -13.48 -16.34
N HIS A 267 -17.06 -14.40 -17.29
CA HIS A 267 -18.14 -14.96 -18.07
C HIS A 267 -18.00 -16.48 -18.14
N SER A 268 -19.13 -17.17 -18.21
CA SER A 268 -19.22 -18.58 -18.59
C SER A 268 -18.47 -18.85 -19.90
N TRP A 269 -18.08 -20.12 -20.10
CA TRP A 269 -17.21 -20.51 -21.19
C TRP A 269 -17.76 -20.05 -22.56
N ALA A 270 -16.94 -19.33 -23.31
CA ALA A 270 -17.27 -18.80 -24.62
C ALA A 270 -16.06 -18.99 -25.55
N ASN A 271 -16.30 -19.24 -26.83
CA ASN A 271 -15.24 -19.38 -27.83
C ASN A 271 -15.33 -18.30 -28.90
N ASN A 272 -15.20 -17.04 -28.49
CA ASN A 272 -15.25 -15.90 -29.40
C ASN A 272 -14.11 -14.92 -29.11
N ALA A 273 -13.92 -13.92 -29.97
CA ALA A 273 -12.82 -12.96 -29.85
C ALA A 273 -12.91 -12.04 -28.61
N ARG A 274 -14.00 -12.07 -27.83
CA ARG A 274 -14.16 -11.24 -26.61
C ARG A 274 -13.55 -11.85 -25.35
N VAL A 275 -13.31 -13.15 -25.35
CA VAL A 275 -12.58 -13.83 -24.25
C VAL A 275 -11.08 -13.98 -24.57
N GLN A 276 -10.65 -13.46 -25.72
CA GLN A 276 -9.31 -13.67 -26.24
C GLN A 276 -8.46 -12.41 -26.10
N TRP A 277 -7.23 -12.64 -25.67
CA TRP A 277 -6.30 -11.61 -25.25
C TRP A 277 -5.02 -11.71 -26.06
N GLN A 278 -4.53 -10.57 -26.54
CA GLN A 278 -3.18 -10.45 -27.03
C GLN A 278 -2.31 -10.00 -25.86
N VAL A 279 -1.36 -10.84 -25.47
CA VAL A 279 -0.47 -10.62 -24.33
C VAL A 279 0.84 -10.06 -24.86
N CYS A 280 1.27 -8.92 -24.35
CA CYS A 280 2.51 -8.30 -24.78
C CYS A 280 3.46 -8.09 -23.62
N GLN A 281 4.73 -8.46 -23.84
CA GLN A 281 5.80 -8.37 -22.86
C GLN A 281 6.66 -7.15 -23.15
N GLY A 282 6.98 -6.40 -22.11
CA GLY A 282 7.74 -5.17 -22.19
C GLY A 282 9.05 -5.25 -21.42
N PRO A 283 9.57 -4.10 -20.95
CA PRO A 283 10.82 -4.05 -20.21
C PRO A 283 10.72 -4.83 -18.90
N THR A 284 11.88 -5.27 -18.42
CA THR A 284 12.00 -5.89 -17.09
C THR A 284 12.34 -4.82 -16.07
N THR A 285 11.51 -4.68 -15.04
CA THR A 285 11.72 -3.76 -13.92
C THR A 285 11.85 -4.58 -12.64
N ASN A 286 12.95 -4.41 -11.89
CA ASN A 286 13.24 -5.18 -10.67
C ASN A 286 13.21 -6.71 -10.87
N GLY A 287 13.69 -7.18 -12.02
CA GLY A 287 13.73 -8.61 -12.35
C GLY A 287 12.40 -9.22 -12.76
N MET A 288 11.32 -8.41 -12.91
CA MET A 288 10.01 -8.88 -13.36
C MET A 288 9.64 -8.26 -14.71
N VAL A 289 9.15 -9.11 -15.63
CA VAL A 289 8.72 -8.69 -16.97
C VAL A 289 7.36 -7.99 -16.88
N GLU A 290 7.28 -6.79 -17.46
CA GLU A 290 6.02 -6.05 -17.56
C GLU A 290 5.15 -6.64 -18.67
N HIS A 291 3.85 -6.74 -18.41
CA HIS A 291 2.86 -7.25 -19.34
C HIS A 291 1.78 -6.21 -19.61
N VAL A 292 1.26 -6.21 -20.84
CA VAL A 292 0.05 -5.48 -21.24
C VAL A 292 -0.90 -6.48 -21.87
N PHE A 293 -2.19 -6.35 -21.52
CA PHE A 293 -3.25 -7.21 -22.04
C PHE A 293 -4.17 -6.41 -22.95
N LEU A 294 -4.24 -6.83 -24.22
CA LEU A 294 -5.11 -6.22 -25.22
C LEU A 294 -6.24 -7.17 -25.57
N THR A 295 -7.45 -6.66 -25.71
CA THR A 295 -8.56 -7.48 -26.18
C THR A 295 -8.42 -7.76 -27.67
N ARG A 296 -8.67 -9.01 -28.10
CA ARG A 296 -8.53 -9.39 -29.52
C ARG A 296 -9.47 -8.57 -30.41
N GLN A 297 -10.72 -8.40 -29.99
CA GLN A 297 -11.75 -7.78 -30.82
C GLN A 297 -11.65 -6.25 -30.90
N SER A 298 -11.42 -5.51 -29.81
CA SER A 298 -11.38 -4.04 -29.89
C SER A 298 -9.95 -3.46 -29.96
N LYS A 299 -8.92 -4.29 -29.70
CA LYS A 299 -7.52 -3.88 -29.62
C LYS A 299 -7.25 -2.80 -28.57
N LYS A 300 -8.11 -2.73 -27.55
CA LYS A 300 -7.96 -1.86 -26.39
C LYS A 300 -7.29 -2.60 -25.23
N CYS A 301 -6.75 -1.85 -24.29
CA CYS A 301 -5.97 -2.34 -23.17
C CYS A 301 -6.81 -2.50 -21.90
N LEU A 302 -6.47 -3.53 -21.12
CA LEU A 302 -6.89 -3.66 -19.72
C LEU A 302 -6.35 -2.49 -18.91
N THR A 303 -7.23 -1.72 -18.28
CA THR A 303 -6.85 -0.43 -17.68
C THR A 303 -7.42 -0.28 -16.27
N LEU A 304 -6.53 0.05 -15.32
CA LEU A 304 -6.92 0.72 -14.08
C LEU A 304 -6.78 2.23 -14.28
N ARG A 305 -7.86 2.97 -14.09
CA ARG A 305 -7.82 4.44 -14.19
C ARG A 305 -7.07 5.01 -13.00
N ALA A 306 -6.31 6.08 -13.21
CA ALA A 306 -5.57 6.75 -12.14
C ALA A 306 -6.49 7.25 -11.00
N SER A 307 -7.71 7.66 -11.32
CA SER A 307 -8.74 8.05 -10.31
C SER A 307 -9.15 6.89 -9.40
N ASP A 308 -9.05 5.67 -9.91
CA ASP A 308 -9.56 4.47 -9.27
C ASP A 308 -8.43 3.69 -8.56
N ALA A 309 -7.17 4.03 -8.86
CA ALA A 309 -5.95 3.54 -8.22
C ALA A 309 -6.01 3.49 -6.68
N PRO A 310 -6.47 4.53 -5.95
CA PRO A 310 -6.54 4.50 -4.49
C PRO A 310 -7.60 3.53 -3.93
N THR A 311 -8.56 3.09 -4.73
CA THR A 311 -9.78 2.47 -4.24
C THR A 311 -9.64 0.94 -4.19
N GLU A 312 -9.77 0.36 -2.99
CA GLU A 312 -9.90 -1.09 -2.84
C GLU A 312 -11.15 -1.56 -3.58
N SER A 313 -11.09 -2.72 -4.22
CA SER A 313 -12.17 -3.24 -5.06
C SER A 313 -12.51 -2.37 -6.27
N ALA A 314 -11.61 -1.49 -6.73
CA ALA A 314 -11.85 -0.71 -7.93
C ALA A 314 -11.91 -1.59 -9.19
N PRO A 315 -12.86 -1.35 -10.10
CA PRO A 315 -13.01 -2.12 -11.33
C PRO A 315 -11.94 -1.80 -12.38
N PHE A 316 -11.74 -2.73 -13.31
CA PHE A 316 -10.90 -2.53 -14.49
C PHE A 316 -11.73 -2.27 -15.75
N TYR A 317 -11.20 -1.42 -16.63
CA TYR A 317 -11.90 -0.92 -17.81
C TYR A 317 -11.14 -1.17 -19.11
N GLU A 318 -11.89 -1.36 -20.19
CA GLU A 318 -11.38 -1.45 -21.54
C GLU A 318 -11.16 -0.04 -22.13
N GLU A 319 -9.91 0.40 -22.25
CA GLU A 319 -9.57 1.72 -22.77
C GLU A 319 -8.53 1.68 -23.88
N LYS A 320 -8.40 2.78 -24.63
CA LYS A 320 -7.33 2.91 -25.62
C LYS A 320 -5.97 2.67 -24.95
N CYS A 321 -5.12 1.90 -25.60
CA CYS A 321 -3.78 1.65 -25.11
C CYS A 321 -2.98 2.96 -25.01
N ARG A 322 -2.44 3.22 -23.83
CA ARG A 322 -1.62 4.36 -23.45
C ARG A 322 -0.23 3.84 -23.07
N THR A 323 0.75 4.70 -23.28
CA THR A 323 2.17 4.29 -23.24
C THR A 323 2.87 4.82 -22.00
N VAL A 324 2.25 5.77 -21.30
CA VAL A 324 2.86 6.60 -20.23
C VAL A 324 2.36 6.26 -18.83
N ASP A 325 1.24 5.55 -18.66
CA ASP A 325 0.71 5.23 -17.33
C ASP A 325 0.91 3.76 -16.94
N ASP A 326 1.36 3.54 -15.71
CA ASP A 326 1.54 2.20 -15.16
C ASP A 326 0.20 1.50 -14.87
N GLY A 327 -0.94 2.19 -15.05
CA GLY A 327 -2.28 1.65 -14.87
C GLY A 327 -2.70 0.59 -15.91
N GLN A 328 -2.01 0.52 -17.04
CA GLN A 328 -2.19 -0.52 -18.08
C GLN A 328 -1.08 -1.57 -18.08
N ARG A 329 -0.16 -1.52 -17.12
CA ARG A 329 0.99 -2.41 -17.03
C ARG A 329 0.81 -3.35 -15.85
N PHE A 330 1.16 -4.60 -16.06
CA PHE A 330 0.92 -5.67 -15.11
C PHE A 330 2.15 -6.54 -14.92
N TYR A 331 2.32 -7.09 -13.72
CA TYR A 331 3.21 -8.22 -13.49
C TYR A 331 2.39 -9.50 -13.48
N VAL A 332 2.85 -10.49 -14.24
CA VAL A 332 2.30 -11.84 -14.22
C VAL A 332 3.30 -12.72 -13.50
N TYR A 333 2.84 -13.46 -12.50
CA TYR A 333 3.70 -14.33 -11.71
C TYR A 333 3.05 -15.68 -11.50
N ASP A 334 3.85 -16.73 -11.38
CA ASP A 334 3.36 -18.06 -11.02
C ASP A 334 2.85 -18.02 -9.58
N ASP A 335 1.53 -18.08 -9.42
CA ASP A 335 0.87 -18.00 -8.11
C ASP A 335 0.98 -19.34 -7.38
N VAL A 336 0.83 -20.43 -8.12
CA VAL A 336 1.06 -21.80 -7.64
C VAL A 336 2.20 -22.43 -8.45
N PRO A 337 3.42 -22.49 -7.91
CA PRO A 337 4.58 -23.00 -8.64
C PRO A 337 4.40 -24.46 -9.09
N GLY A 338 4.77 -24.73 -10.35
CA GLY A 338 4.60 -26.05 -11.00
C GLY A 338 3.21 -26.27 -11.61
N THR A 339 2.37 -25.24 -11.64
CA THR A 339 1.08 -25.23 -12.34
C THR A 339 1.06 -24.09 -13.37
N ASN A 340 0.01 -24.04 -14.19
CA ASN A 340 -0.26 -22.92 -15.11
C ASN A 340 -1.06 -21.78 -14.44
N LEU A 341 -1.13 -21.77 -13.10
CA LEU A 341 -1.84 -20.77 -12.32
C LEU A 341 -0.96 -19.55 -12.05
N VAL A 342 -1.46 -18.39 -12.44
CA VAL A 342 -0.82 -17.09 -12.38
C VAL A 342 -1.62 -16.09 -11.58
N GLY A 343 -0.90 -15.18 -10.92
CA GLY A 343 -1.44 -13.97 -10.34
C GLY A 343 -1.12 -12.80 -11.24
N ILE A 344 -2.07 -11.87 -11.34
CA ILE A 344 -1.92 -10.66 -12.16
C ILE A 344 -1.93 -9.45 -11.22
N GLN A 345 -0.82 -8.73 -11.15
CA GLN A 345 -0.65 -7.55 -10.29
C GLN A 345 -0.59 -6.30 -11.15
N ASN A 346 -1.35 -5.27 -10.81
CA ASN A 346 -1.23 -3.98 -11.48
C ASN A 346 0.04 -3.25 -11.02
N LYS A 347 0.84 -2.75 -11.96
CA LYS A 347 2.12 -2.09 -11.67
C LYS A 347 1.94 -0.76 -10.92
N MET A 348 0.91 0.01 -11.26
CA MET A 348 0.67 1.32 -10.63
C MET A 348 0.36 1.20 -9.14
N THR A 349 -0.43 0.21 -8.72
CA THR A 349 -0.87 0.08 -7.32
C THR A 349 -0.16 -1.03 -6.54
N GLY A 350 0.43 -2.00 -7.23
CA GLY A 350 0.91 -3.24 -6.62
C GLY A 350 -0.23 -4.14 -6.12
N PHE A 351 -1.48 -3.86 -6.52
CA PHE A 351 -2.65 -4.62 -6.10
C PHE A 351 -2.93 -5.76 -7.08
N MET A 352 -3.55 -6.81 -6.57
CA MET A 352 -3.90 -8.00 -7.33
C MET A 352 -5.22 -7.81 -8.04
N ILE A 353 -5.31 -8.27 -9.29
CA ILE A 353 -6.59 -8.46 -9.95
C ILE A 353 -7.30 -9.65 -9.28
N GLY A 354 -8.58 -9.48 -8.98
CA GLY A 354 -9.44 -10.47 -8.34
C GLY A 354 -10.90 -10.25 -8.70
N GLN A 355 -11.77 -11.04 -8.07
CA GLN A 355 -13.22 -10.87 -8.11
C GLN A 355 -13.82 -11.19 -6.75
N GLU A 356 -15.03 -10.73 -6.44
CA GLU A 356 -15.65 -11.06 -5.15
C GLU A 356 -16.16 -12.50 -5.10
N ARG A 357 -16.68 -13.00 -6.23
CA ARG A 357 -17.24 -14.35 -6.37
C ARG A 357 -16.90 -14.96 -7.72
N VAL A 358 -16.75 -16.27 -7.81
CA VAL A 358 -16.55 -16.96 -9.10
C VAL A 358 -17.92 -17.22 -9.75
N THR A 359 -18.60 -16.15 -10.16
CA THR A 359 -19.92 -16.20 -10.80
C THR A 359 -19.91 -15.51 -12.16
N ASP A 360 -20.91 -15.84 -12.98
CA ASP A 360 -21.08 -15.17 -14.28
C ASP A 360 -21.36 -13.67 -14.09
N ASN A 361 -20.85 -12.85 -15.00
CA ASN A 361 -20.99 -11.39 -15.02
C ASN A 361 -20.40 -10.66 -13.79
N GLU A 362 -19.53 -11.31 -13.02
CA GLU A 362 -18.84 -10.70 -11.89
C GLU A 362 -17.75 -9.73 -12.36
N THR A 363 -17.72 -8.51 -11.83
CA THR A 363 -16.72 -7.49 -12.21
C THR A 363 -15.34 -7.80 -11.61
N MET A 364 -14.31 -7.67 -12.45
CA MET A 364 -12.92 -7.78 -12.03
C MET A 364 -12.47 -6.51 -11.32
N ARG A 365 -11.79 -6.68 -10.20
CA ARG A 365 -11.46 -5.60 -9.28
C ARG A 365 -10.04 -5.74 -8.75
N GLN A 366 -9.45 -4.64 -8.27
CA GLN A 366 -8.17 -4.69 -7.58
C GLN A 366 -8.31 -4.95 -6.08
N TYR A 367 -7.43 -5.77 -5.52
CA TYR A 367 -7.35 -6.07 -4.10
C TYR A 367 -5.93 -5.93 -3.58
N SER A 368 -5.72 -5.11 -2.55
CA SER A 368 -4.38 -4.82 -2.00
C SER A 368 -3.67 -6.05 -1.47
N LEU A 369 -4.43 -6.99 -0.91
CA LEU A 369 -3.92 -8.24 -0.36
C LEU A 369 -3.99 -9.44 -1.31
N GLY A 370 -4.61 -9.28 -2.48
CA GLY A 370 -5.22 -10.42 -3.15
C GLY A 370 -6.38 -10.98 -2.34
N LYS A 371 -6.92 -12.11 -2.80
CA LYS A 371 -8.03 -12.78 -2.13
C LYS A 371 -7.52 -13.95 -1.30
N PRO A 372 -7.80 -14.00 0.02
CA PRO A 372 -7.25 -15.04 0.91
C PRO A 372 -7.80 -16.43 0.62
N ASP A 373 -8.92 -16.54 -0.10
CA ASP A 373 -9.52 -17.79 -0.55
C ASP A 373 -8.94 -18.28 -1.90
N GLY A 374 -7.95 -17.59 -2.48
CA GLY A 374 -7.33 -17.95 -3.75
C GLY A 374 -8.15 -17.55 -4.99
N THR A 375 -9.29 -16.85 -4.83
CA THR A 375 -10.14 -16.46 -5.97
C THR A 375 -9.48 -15.44 -6.91
N GLY A 376 -8.31 -14.87 -6.59
CA GLY A 376 -7.51 -14.03 -7.48
C GLY A 376 -6.47 -14.77 -8.34
N THR A 377 -6.61 -16.09 -8.46
CA THR A 377 -5.71 -16.95 -9.24
C THR A 377 -6.30 -17.26 -10.60
N TYR A 378 -5.52 -17.16 -11.67
CA TYR A 378 -5.96 -17.39 -13.04
C TYR A 378 -5.09 -18.39 -13.78
N VAL A 379 -5.62 -19.01 -14.83
CA VAL A 379 -4.84 -19.66 -15.87
C VAL A 379 -4.61 -18.63 -16.98
N LEU A 380 -3.38 -18.53 -17.47
CA LEU A 380 -3.05 -17.82 -18.71
C LEU A 380 -2.60 -18.83 -19.75
N GLU A 381 -3.49 -19.18 -20.69
CA GLU A 381 -3.24 -20.25 -21.66
C GLU A 381 -3.34 -19.75 -23.11
N PRO A 382 -2.50 -20.26 -24.03
CA PRO A 382 -2.66 -19.98 -25.45
C PRO A 382 -3.94 -20.63 -25.98
N VAL A 383 -4.66 -19.90 -26.84
CA VAL A 383 -5.79 -20.43 -27.60
C VAL A 383 -5.24 -21.26 -28.76
N PRO A 384 -5.74 -22.49 -28.96
CA PRO A 384 -5.35 -23.34 -30.09
C PRO A 384 -5.55 -22.71 -31.47
#